data_AF-H9WKW2-F1
#
_entry.id   AF-H9WKW2-F1
#
_cell.length_a   1.000
_cell.length_b   1.000
_cell.length_c   1.000
_cell.angle_alpha   90.00
_cell.angle_beta   90.00
_cell.angle_gamma   90.00
#
_symmetry.space_group_name_H-M   'P 1'
#
loop_
_entity.id
_entity.type
_entity.pdbx_description
1 polymer ?
#
loop_
_entity_poly.entity_id
_entity_poly.type
_entity_poly.pdbx_seq_one_letter_code
_entity_poly.pdbx_strand_id
1 'polypeptide(L)' 'PYDYLPYFYSRVFEYEGSSRKVWWQFYGDNVGETIEVGDFGPKYATFWLESGKLKGVFLESGSSEE' A
#
# COMPACT_ATOMS: atom_id res chain seq x y z
N PRO A 1 13.22 24.33 1.10
CA PRO A 1 13.32 22.95 0.55
C PRO A 1 11.90 22.42 0.29
N TYR A 2 11.71 21.62 -0.75
CA TYR A 2 10.41 21.00 -1.02
C TYR A 2 10.23 19.77 -0.12
N ASP A 3 9.11 19.69 0.58
CA ASP A 3 8.79 18.61 1.51
C ASP A 3 7.89 17.58 0.81
N TYR A 4 8.52 16.67 0.07
CA TYR A 4 7.83 15.64 -0.71
C TYR A 4 7.67 14.37 0.11
N LEU A 5 6.43 13.92 0.29
CA LEU A 5 6.14 12.57 0.74
C LEU A 5 6.15 11.63 -0.47
N PRO A 6 7.04 10.61 -0.51
CA PRO A 6 7.04 9.65 -1.61
C PRO A 6 5.67 8.98 -1.74
N TYR A 7 5.16 8.97 -2.97
CA TYR A 7 3.90 8.34 -3.33
C TYR A 7 4.09 7.56 -4.62
N PHE A 8 3.68 6.29 -4.61
CA PHE A 8 3.68 5.42 -5.77
C PHE A 8 2.40 4.60 -5.81
N TYR A 9 1.89 4.32 -7.01
CA TYR A 9 0.73 3.46 -7.19
C TYR A 9 0.86 2.66 -8.48
N SER A 10 0.14 1.54 -8.54
CA SER A 10 -0.02 0.76 -9.77
C SER A 10 -1.37 0.08 -9.79
N ARG A 11 -1.85 -0.23 -11.00
CA ARG A 11 -3.13 -0.88 -11.26
C ARG A 11 -2.94 -1.91 -12.36
N VAL A 12 -3.47 -3.10 -12.17
CA VAL A 12 -3.35 -4.23 -13.10
C VAL A 12 -4.66 -5.02 -13.16
N PHE A 13 -4.85 -5.76 -14.26
CA PHE A 13 -6.03 -6.60 -14.51
C PHE A 13 -7.38 -5.86 -14.54
N GLU A 14 -7.40 -4.59 -14.98
CA GLU A 14 -8.63 -3.78 -14.98
C GLU A 14 -9.61 -4.07 -16.13
N TYR A 15 -9.22 -4.92 -17.09
CA TYR A 15 -10.06 -5.26 -18.25
C TYR A 15 -11.31 -6.07 -17.87
N GLU A 16 -12.33 -5.99 -18.72
CA GLU A 16 -13.59 -6.70 -18.52
C GLU A 16 -13.41 -8.21 -18.59
N GLY A 17 -13.93 -8.94 -17.58
CA GLY A 17 -13.79 -10.39 -17.48
C GLY A 17 -12.60 -10.87 -16.63
N SER A 18 -11.74 -9.96 -16.13
CA SER A 18 -10.77 -10.31 -15.08
C SER A 18 -11.46 -10.88 -13.85
N SER A 19 -10.95 -12.00 -13.33
CA SER A 19 -11.45 -12.59 -12.08
C SER A 19 -11.28 -11.67 -10.87
N ARG A 20 -10.24 -10.81 -10.90
CA ARG A 20 -9.96 -9.80 -9.90
C ARG A 20 -9.20 -8.62 -10.50
N LYS A 21 -9.64 -7.41 -10.17
CA LYS A 21 -8.88 -6.17 -10.39
C LYS A 21 -7.94 -5.97 -9.21
N VAL A 22 -6.71 -5.57 -9.46
CA VAL A 22 -5.71 -5.36 -8.41
C VAL A 22 -5.14 -3.96 -8.55
N TRP A 23 -5.16 -3.21 -7.47
CA TRP A 23 -4.54 -1.88 -7.39
C TRP A 23 -3.93 -1.70 -6.03
N TRP A 24 -2.85 -0.93 -5.97
CA TRP A 24 -2.21 -0.61 -4.71
C TRP A 24 -1.62 0.78 -4.72
N GLN A 25 -1.46 1.31 -3.52
CA GLN A 25 -0.83 2.59 -3.25
C GLN A 25 0.23 2.40 -2.18
N PHE A 26 1.29 3.20 -2.28
CA PHE A 26 2.38 3.26 -1.34
C PHE A 26 2.67 4.71 -0.98
N TYR A 27 2.86 4.96 0.32
CA TYR A 27 3.24 6.26 0.86
C TYR A 27 4.46 6.10 1.77
N GLY A 28 5.42 7.01 1.68
CA GLY A 28 6.54 7.11 2.62
C GLY A 28 7.75 6.27 2.22
N ASP A 29 8.35 5.59 3.19
CA ASP A 29 9.62 4.88 3.07
C ASP A 29 9.47 3.43 3.54
N ASN A 30 10.11 2.51 2.82
CA ASN A 30 9.98 1.07 3.02
C ASN A 30 11.14 0.50 3.85
N VAL A 31 11.46 1.19 4.95
CA VAL A 31 12.57 0.86 5.88
C VAL A 31 12.06 0.48 7.27
N GLY A 32 12.73 -0.47 7.90
CA GLY A 32 12.40 -0.94 9.25
C GLY A 32 11.61 -2.24 9.28
N GLU A 33 10.96 -2.50 10.42
CA GLU A 33 10.15 -3.70 10.67
C GLU A 33 8.79 -3.61 9.98
N THR A 34 8.28 -4.74 9.48
CA THR A 34 6.99 -4.80 8.78
C THR A 34 5.89 -5.38 9.67
N ILE A 35 4.74 -4.70 9.69
CA ILE A 35 3.48 -5.25 10.20
C ILE A 35 2.55 -5.45 9.02
N GLU A 36 2.08 -6.69 8.84
CA GLU A 36 1.24 -7.09 7.72
C GLU A 36 -0.17 -7.39 8.21
N VAL A 37 -1.18 -6.92 7.47
CA VAL A 37 -2.60 -7.07 7.81
C VAL A 37 -3.37 -7.51 6.58
N GLY A 38 -4.15 -8.59 6.72
CA GLY A 38 -4.93 -9.19 5.64
C GLY A 38 -4.21 -10.34 4.94
N ASP A 39 -4.86 -10.90 3.92
CA ASP A 39 -4.47 -12.15 3.26
C ASP A 39 -4.63 -12.08 1.73
N PHE A 40 -4.68 -10.88 1.17
CA PHE A 40 -5.02 -10.61 -0.23
C PHE A 40 -6.41 -11.15 -0.62
N GLY A 41 -7.31 -11.41 0.34
CA GLY A 41 -8.66 -11.92 0.12
C GLY A 41 -9.77 -11.01 0.67
N PRO A 42 -9.93 -9.75 0.21
CA PRO A 42 -9.38 -9.18 -1.02
C PRO A 42 -8.36 -8.06 -0.79
N LYS A 43 -7.98 -7.76 0.45
CA LYS A 43 -7.13 -6.63 0.81
C LYS A 43 -5.88 -7.11 1.53
N TYR A 44 -4.85 -6.30 1.44
CA TYR A 44 -3.61 -6.50 2.16
C TYR A 44 -2.96 -5.15 2.42
N ALA A 45 -2.41 -4.98 3.62
CA ALA A 45 -1.67 -3.80 4.02
C ALA A 45 -0.34 -4.18 4.67
N THR A 46 0.68 -3.37 4.41
CA THR A 46 1.97 -3.45 5.11
C THR A 46 2.32 -2.08 5.67
N PHE A 47 2.72 -2.06 6.92
CA PHE A 47 3.22 -0.87 7.62
C PHE A 47 4.70 -1.07 7.91
N TRP A 48 5.52 -0.08 7.58
CA TRP A 48 6.94 -0.05 7.94
C TRP A 48 7.14 0.81 9.17
N LEU A 49 7.76 0.25 10.21
CA LEU A 49 8.07 0.95 11.45
C LEU A 49 9.58 0.99 11.69
N GLU A 50 10.06 2.18 12.06
CA GLU A 50 11.44 2.38 12.48
C GLU A 50 11.43 3.17 13.79
N SER A 51 12.05 2.62 14.83
CA SER A 51 12.11 3.24 16.17
C SER A 51 10.73 3.64 16.72
N GLY A 52 9.71 2.79 16.50
CA GLY A 52 8.34 3.03 16.96
C GLY A 52 7.56 4.09 16.18
N LYS A 53 8.09 4.56 15.04
CA LYS A 53 7.40 5.53 14.16
C LYS A 53 7.04 4.87 12.84
N LEU A 54 5.86 5.21 12.32
CA LEU A 54 5.43 4.79 10.99
C LEU A 54 6.27 5.53 9.92
N LYS A 55 6.87 4.75 9.02
CA LYS A 55 7.74 5.22 7.94
C LYS A 55 7.08 5.11 6.58
N GLY A 56 6.31 4.05 6.36
CA GLY A 56 5.59 3.85 5.11
C GLY A 56 4.39 2.93 5.26
N VAL A 57 3.50 3.04 4.28
CA VAL A 57 2.27 2.26 4.19
C VAL A 57 2.11 1.76 2.76
N PHE A 58 1.81 0.49 2.62
CA PHE A 58 1.32 -0.12 1.38
C PHE A 58 -0.11 -0.59 1.63
N LEU A 59 -1.02 -0.29 0.70
CA LEU A 59 -2.40 -0.76 0.75
C LEU A 59 -2.84 -1.26 -0.62
N GLU A 60 -3.24 -2.53 -0.67
CA GLU A 60 -3.80 -3.19 -1.84
C GLU A 60 -5.32 -3.30 -1.73
N SER A 61 -6.02 -2.96 -2.81
CA SER A 61 -7.48 -2.96 -2.94
C SER A 61 -8.24 -2.14 -1.89
N GLY A 62 -7.61 -1.13 -1.28
CA GLY A 62 -8.25 -0.17 -0.37
C GLY A 62 -9.15 0.87 -1.07
N SER A 63 -10.07 1.46 -0.30
CA SER A 63 -10.84 2.65 -0.70
C SER A 63 -10.01 3.93 -0.57
N SER A 64 -10.61 5.08 -0.86
CA SER A 64 -9.93 6.38 -0.73
C SER A 64 -9.80 6.85 0.73
N GLU A 65 -10.65 6.30 1.61
CA GLU A 65 -10.71 6.62 3.04
C GLU A 65 -9.80 5.71 3.89
N GLU A 66 -9.36 4.58 3.32
CA GLU A 66 -8.43 3.61 3.91
C GLU A 66 -6.98 3.92 3.51
#